data_AF-A0AAJ1BPY6-F1
#
_entry.id   AF-A0AAJ1BPY6-F1
#
_cell.length_a   1.000
_cell.length_b   1.000
_cell.length_c   1.000
_cell.angle_alpha   90.00
_cell.angle_beta   90.00
_cell.angle_gamma   90.00
#
_symmetry.space_group_name_H-M   'P 1'
#
loop_
_entity.id
_entity.type
_entity.pdbx_description
1 polymer ?
#
loop_
_entity_poly.entity_id
_entity_poly.type
_entity_poly.pdbx_seq_one_letter_code
_entity_poly.pdbx_strand_id
1 'polypeptide(L)'
;MADAEIVEDYTQNFEVWIQDFSEWQTRIGFDPSWLGDYRFDIKFDWDTAGSQIEFGDFEGKPKWERRMQIPQQTIRDAIVNMVSVQGDTEFASVEQQNHLLDSAPTEYDRKSALRIMCEEQRHGWQMAYLLCTFFGEQGVREAAKLLERNAQDGTRILGSFNEPIDHWL
;
A
#
# COMPACT_ATOMS: atom_id res chain seq x y z
N MET A 1 -7.94 -16.43 16.97
CA MET A 1 -7.45 -15.58 15.88
C MET A 1 -5.98 -15.91 15.77
N ALA A 2 -5.48 -16.25 14.58
CA ALA A 2 -4.05 -16.46 14.39
C ALA A 2 -3.32 -15.16 14.73
N ASP A 3 -2.21 -15.23 15.46
CA ASP A 3 -1.45 -14.06 15.86
C ASP A 3 -0.66 -13.58 14.64
N ALA A 4 -1.11 -12.48 14.02
CA ALA A 4 -0.39 -11.88 12.91
C ALA A 4 0.97 -11.36 13.39
N GLU A 5 2.04 -11.75 12.70
CA GLU A 5 3.38 -11.26 12.99
C GLU A 5 3.49 -9.78 12.60
N ILE A 6 3.90 -8.95 13.56
CA ILE A 6 4.19 -7.52 13.33
C ILE A 6 5.69 -7.38 13.09
N VAL A 7 6.06 -6.72 11.99
CA VAL A 7 7.47 -6.43 11.69
C VAL A 7 8.00 -5.36 12.67
N GLU A 8 9.04 -5.69 13.43
CA GLU A 8 9.62 -4.79 14.44
C GLU A 8 10.70 -3.85 13.88
N ASP A 9 11.53 -4.33 12.94
CA ASP A 9 12.66 -3.60 12.38
C ASP A 9 12.51 -3.39 10.86
N TYR A 10 12.82 -2.19 10.39
CA TYR A 10 12.74 -1.82 8.98
C TYR A 10 14.10 -1.77 8.30
N THR A 11 14.12 -2.06 7.00
CA THR A 11 15.32 -1.89 6.19
C THR A 11 15.58 -0.40 5.95
N GLN A 12 16.84 0.00 5.79
CA GLN A 12 17.21 1.39 5.53
C GLN A 12 16.47 1.99 4.32
N ASN A 13 16.26 1.19 3.26
CA ASN A 13 15.51 1.63 2.08
C ASN A 13 14.06 1.96 2.41
N PHE A 14 13.43 1.16 3.27
CA PHE A 14 12.07 1.43 3.71
C PHE A 14 12.00 2.61 4.67
N GLU A 15 12.98 2.77 5.58
CA GLU A 15 13.07 3.94 6.45
C GLU A 15 13.16 5.27 5.68
N VAL A 16 13.89 5.30 4.56
CA VAL A 16 13.92 6.47 3.67
C VAL A 16 12.53 6.71 3.06
N TRP A 17 11.89 5.66 2.55
CA TRP A 17 10.55 5.78 1.98
C TRP A 17 9.50 6.26 3.00
N ILE A 18 9.64 5.94 4.29
CA ILE A 18 8.77 6.44 5.37
C ILE A 18 8.85 7.98 5.51
N GLN A 19 10.04 8.55 5.27
CA GLN A 19 10.21 10.01 5.28
C GLN A 19 9.44 10.63 4.11
N ASP A 20 9.61 10.07 2.91
CA ASP A 20 8.88 10.49 1.70
C ASP A 20 7.36 10.36 1.86
N PHE A 21 6.90 9.31 2.53
CA PHE A 21 5.48 9.10 2.84
C PHE A 21 4.91 10.22 3.72
N SER A 22 5.66 10.65 4.74
CA SER A 22 5.24 11.75 5.62
C SER A 22 5.13 13.07 4.85
N GLU A 23 6.03 13.31 3.90
CA GLU A 23 5.96 14.45 2.99
C GLU A 23 4.75 14.34 2.04
N TRP A 24 4.48 13.15 1.50
CA TRP A 24 3.31 12.90 0.65
C TRP A 24 2.00 13.21 1.38
N GLN A 25 1.82 12.77 2.63
CA GLN A 25 0.61 13.07 3.42
C GLN A 25 0.35 14.59 3.48
N THR A 26 1.39 15.35 3.79
CA THR A 26 1.31 16.82 3.85
C THR A 26 0.98 17.42 2.49
N ARG A 27 1.60 16.91 1.41
CA ARG A 27 1.39 17.38 0.04
C ARG A 27 -0.06 17.19 -0.44
N ILE A 28 -0.71 16.09 -0.07
CA ILE A 28 -2.11 15.82 -0.45
C ILE A 28 -3.14 16.48 0.48
N GLY A 29 -2.67 17.29 1.45
CA GLY A 29 -3.51 17.97 2.43
C GLY A 29 -4.09 17.05 3.50
N PHE A 30 -3.47 15.88 3.73
CA PHE A 30 -3.84 15.00 4.83
C PHE A 30 -3.09 15.45 6.10
N ASP A 31 -3.81 15.85 7.14
CA ASP A 31 -3.20 16.28 8.40
C ASP A 31 -2.80 15.05 9.24
N PRO A 32 -1.50 14.82 9.49
CA PRO A 32 -1.05 13.64 10.25
C PRO A 32 -1.59 13.60 11.69
N SER A 33 -2.03 14.72 12.26
CA SER A 33 -2.64 14.73 13.60
C SER A 33 -3.95 13.94 13.66
N TRP A 34 -4.62 13.75 12.52
CA TRP A 34 -5.84 12.94 12.42
C TRP A 34 -5.60 11.45 12.69
N LEU A 35 -4.36 10.98 12.54
CA LEU A 35 -4.00 9.60 12.86
C LEU A 35 -4.09 9.31 14.36
N GLY A 36 -3.97 10.32 15.22
CA GLY A 36 -3.99 10.13 16.67
C GLY A 36 -2.93 9.12 17.14
N ASP A 37 -3.38 8.01 17.70
CA ASP A 37 -2.54 6.89 18.17
C ASP A 37 -2.40 5.75 17.15
N TYR A 38 -2.91 5.93 15.93
CA TYR A 38 -2.82 4.94 14.86
C TYR A 38 -1.36 4.67 14.48
N ARG A 39 -1.02 3.39 14.32
CA ARG A 39 0.31 2.94 13.90
C ARG A 39 0.20 2.19 12.58
N PHE A 40 1.08 2.56 11.66
CA PHE A 40 1.26 1.84 10.40
C PHE A 40 2.08 0.57 10.64
N ASP A 41 1.39 -0.45 11.15
CA ASP A 41 1.96 -1.77 11.37
C ASP A 41 1.91 -2.61 10.08
N ILE A 42 3.01 -3.29 9.77
CA ILE A 42 3.04 -4.32 8.74
C ILE A 42 2.73 -5.66 9.40
N LYS A 43 1.69 -6.33 8.89
CA LYS A 43 1.19 -7.58 9.46
C LYS A 43 1.19 -8.70 8.43
N PHE A 44 1.76 -9.83 8.80
CA PHE A 44 1.73 -11.05 8.02
C PHE A 44 0.97 -12.16 8.75
N ASP A 45 0.08 -12.83 8.04
CA ASP A 45 -0.60 -14.03 8.51
C ASP A 45 0.01 -15.26 7.82
N TRP A 46 1.17 -15.67 8.32
CA TRP A 46 1.91 -16.81 7.79
C TRP A 46 1.19 -18.14 8.04
N ASP A 47 0.42 -18.22 9.14
CA ASP A 47 -0.35 -19.40 9.50
C ASP A 47 -1.42 -19.69 8.46
N THR A 48 -2.19 -18.68 8.06
CA THR A 48 -3.20 -18.81 7.00
C THR A 48 -2.58 -18.98 5.62
N ALA A 49 -1.39 -18.39 5.39
CA ALA A 49 -0.71 -18.55 4.11
C ALA A 49 -0.36 -20.01 3.82
N GLY A 50 0.02 -20.82 4.80
CA GLY A 50 0.49 -22.18 4.55
C GLY A 50 1.82 -22.25 3.78
N SER A 51 2.32 -23.47 3.54
CA SER A 51 3.71 -23.67 3.05
C SER A 51 3.85 -24.08 1.58
N GLN A 52 2.74 -24.41 0.91
CA GLN A 52 2.74 -24.90 -0.47
C GLN A 52 1.96 -23.97 -1.41
N ILE A 53 2.35 -23.95 -2.68
CA ILE A 53 1.61 -23.28 -3.75
C ILE A 53 0.36 -24.11 -4.06
N GLU A 54 -0.80 -23.47 -4.05
CA GLU A 54 -2.10 -24.15 -4.04
C GLU A 54 -2.74 -24.29 -5.44
N PHE A 55 -2.16 -23.69 -6.47
CA PHE A 55 -2.71 -23.72 -7.83
C PHE A 55 -1.67 -23.44 -8.92
N GLY A 56 -2.04 -23.76 -10.17
CA GLY A 56 -1.28 -23.44 -11.38
C GLY A 56 -0.08 -24.35 -11.61
N ASP A 57 0.85 -23.92 -12.46
CA ASP A 57 1.99 -24.74 -12.93
C ASP A 57 2.95 -25.18 -11.80
N PHE A 58 2.89 -24.53 -10.64
CA PHE A 58 3.75 -24.81 -9.49
C PHE A 58 2.99 -25.44 -8.31
N GLU A 59 1.75 -25.90 -8.51
CA GLU A 59 0.95 -26.55 -7.47
C GLU A 59 1.73 -27.67 -6.75
N GLY A 60 1.62 -27.69 -5.42
CA GLY A 60 2.30 -28.64 -4.53
C GLY A 60 3.79 -28.36 -4.28
N LYS A 61 4.38 -27.34 -4.92
CA LYS A 61 5.74 -26.87 -4.60
C LYS A 61 5.74 -25.97 -3.36
N PRO A 62 6.87 -25.84 -2.63
CA PRO A 62 6.99 -24.86 -1.55
C PRO A 62 6.74 -23.43 -2.04
N LYS A 63 6.11 -22.59 -1.19
CA LYS A 63 5.97 -21.14 -1.46
C LYS A 63 7.34 -20.47 -1.54
N TRP A 64 7.43 -19.40 -2.32
CA TRP A 64 8.66 -18.63 -2.47
C TRP A 64 8.79 -17.60 -1.33
N GLU A 65 9.76 -17.81 -0.45
CA GLU A 65 10.16 -16.90 0.63
C GLU A 65 11.13 -15.82 0.13
N ARG A 66 11.91 -16.11 -0.91
CA ARG A 66 12.95 -15.22 -1.42
C ARG A 66 12.84 -15.02 -2.91
N ARG A 67 13.14 -13.81 -3.40
CA ARG A 67 13.14 -13.46 -4.83
C ARG A 67 13.91 -14.45 -5.71
N MET A 68 15.00 -15.02 -5.21
CA MET A 68 15.83 -15.98 -5.96
C MET A 68 15.17 -17.34 -6.18
N GLN A 69 14.12 -17.68 -5.41
CA GLN A 69 13.35 -18.90 -5.59
C GLN A 69 12.32 -18.77 -6.73
N ILE A 70 12.00 -17.54 -7.16
CA ILE A 70 11.07 -17.30 -8.25
C ILE A 70 11.78 -17.64 -9.58
N PRO A 71 11.28 -18.64 -10.33
CA PRO A 71 12.06 -19.32 -11.36
C PRO A 71 12.25 -18.51 -12.66
N GLN A 72 11.37 -17.55 -12.94
CA GLN A 72 11.37 -16.81 -14.20
C GLN A 72 11.34 -15.30 -13.94
N GLN A 73 12.07 -14.54 -14.77
CA GLN A 73 12.09 -13.08 -14.68
C GLN A 73 10.70 -12.47 -14.90
N THR A 74 9.94 -12.99 -15.86
CA THR A 74 8.57 -12.56 -16.17
C THR A 74 7.62 -12.70 -14.98
N ILE A 75 7.75 -13.77 -14.19
CA ILE A 75 6.95 -13.96 -12.96
C ILE A 75 7.34 -12.91 -11.91
N ARG A 76 8.64 -12.63 -11.75
CA ARG A 76 9.11 -11.57 -10.83
C ARG A 76 8.56 -10.20 -11.23
N ASP A 77 8.65 -9.87 -12.52
CA ASP A 77 8.15 -8.60 -13.03
C ASP A 77 6.62 -8.49 -12.89
N ALA A 78 5.89 -9.59 -13.09
CA ALA A 78 4.45 -9.64 -12.85
C ALA A 78 4.11 -9.43 -11.36
N ILE A 79 4.84 -10.05 -10.43
CA ILE A 79 4.62 -9.83 -8.99
C ILE A 79 4.88 -8.38 -8.61
N VAL A 80 5.99 -7.80 -9.06
CA VAL A 80 6.29 -6.38 -8.82
C VAL A 80 5.17 -5.50 -9.37
N ASN A 81 4.72 -5.75 -10.61
CA ASN A 81 3.62 -5.01 -11.21
C ASN A 81 2.34 -5.14 -10.37
N MET A 82 1.93 -6.35 -9.97
CA MET A 82 0.73 -6.56 -9.16
C MET A 82 0.80 -5.82 -7.81
N VAL A 83 1.94 -5.89 -7.11
CA VAL A 83 2.15 -5.16 -5.84
C VAL A 83 2.12 -3.65 -6.08
N SER A 84 2.74 -3.16 -7.16
CA SER A 84 2.73 -1.75 -7.52
C SER A 84 1.34 -1.24 -7.88
N VAL A 85 0.55 -1.99 -8.65
CA VAL A 85 -0.83 -1.64 -9.00
C VAL A 85 -1.68 -1.59 -7.75
N GLN A 86 -1.60 -2.60 -6.88
CA GLN A 86 -2.36 -2.61 -5.64
C GLN A 86 -1.96 -1.43 -4.75
N GLY A 87 -0.67 -1.21 -4.50
CA GLY A 87 -0.24 -0.07 -3.68
C GLY A 87 -0.65 1.28 -4.25
N ASP A 88 -0.71 1.41 -5.58
CA ASP A 88 -1.11 2.64 -6.26
C ASP A 88 -2.59 2.98 -6.04
N THR A 89 -3.46 1.96 -6.02
CA THR A 89 -4.89 2.17 -5.76
C THR A 89 -5.15 2.67 -4.34
N GLU A 90 -4.36 2.21 -3.36
CA GLU A 90 -4.57 2.61 -1.97
C GLU A 90 -4.30 4.11 -1.78
N PHE A 91 -3.16 4.62 -2.28
CA PHE A 91 -2.86 6.05 -2.19
C PHE A 91 -3.77 6.91 -3.05
N ALA A 92 -4.16 6.41 -4.23
CA ALA A 92 -5.10 7.14 -5.07
C ALA A 92 -6.46 7.32 -4.41
N SER A 93 -6.97 6.30 -3.70
CA SER A 93 -8.25 6.38 -2.99
C SER A 93 -8.26 7.50 -1.95
N VAL A 94 -7.14 7.70 -1.25
CA VAL A 94 -6.97 8.75 -0.25
C VAL A 94 -6.95 10.12 -0.93
N GLU A 95 -6.22 10.25 -2.02
CA GLU A 95 -6.16 11.50 -2.80
C GLU A 95 -7.52 11.92 -3.37
N GLN A 96 -8.30 10.95 -3.87
CA GLN A 96 -9.63 11.20 -4.39
C GLN A 96 -10.59 11.66 -3.29
N GLN A 97 -10.47 11.14 -2.07
CA GLN A 97 -11.51 11.30 -1.04
C GLN A 97 -11.17 12.30 0.07
N ASN A 98 -9.90 12.69 0.26
CA ASN A 98 -9.48 13.51 1.42
C ASN A 98 -10.33 14.78 1.59
N HIS A 99 -10.64 15.48 0.51
CA HIS A 99 -11.44 16.70 0.52
C HIS A 99 -12.89 16.51 1.02
N LEU A 100 -13.42 15.27 1.00
CA LEU A 100 -14.77 14.99 1.50
C LEU A 100 -14.88 15.21 3.00
N LEU A 101 -13.77 15.13 3.76
CA LEU A 101 -13.75 15.34 5.20
C LEU A 101 -14.29 16.72 5.63
N ASP A 102 -14.14 17.74 4.79
CA ASP A 102 -14.63 19.10 5.04
C ASP A 102 -16.15 19.24 4.85
N SER A 103 -16.75 18.32 4.11
CA SER A 103 -18.18 18.31 3.77
C SER A 103 -18.94 17.14 4.41
N ALA A 104 -18.34 16.48 5.40
CA ALA A 104 -18.93 15.31 6.06
C ALA A 104 -20.34 15.60 6.61
N PRO A 105 -21.36 14.78 6.28
CA PRO A 105 -22.74 15.01 6.73
C PRO A 105 -22.88 14.97 8.26
N THR A 106 -22.10 14.09 8.90
CA THR A 106 -22.02 13.98 10.36
C THR A 106 -20.58 13.74 10.80
N GLU A 107 -20.30 13.98 12.08
CA GLU A 107 -19.01 13.64 12.68
C GLU A 107 -18.76 12.11 12.67
N TYR A 108 -19.81 11.30 12.67
CA TYR A 108 -19.69 9.85 12.52
C TYR A 108 -19.17 9.47 11.12
N ASP A 109 -19.72 10.10 10.08
CA ASP A 109 -19.30 9.88 8.69
C ASP A 109 -17.86 10.36 8.49
N ARG A 110 -17.50 11.52 9.07
CA ARG A 110 -16.13 12.04 9.05
C ARG A 110 -15.14 11.05 9.66
N LYS A 111 -15.43 10.52 10.85
CA LYS A 111 -14.60 9.52 11.52
C LYS A 111 -14.51 8.21 10.74
N SER A 112 -15.60 7.80 10.09
CA SER A 112 -15.65 6.59 9.29
C SER A 112 -14.79 6.73 8.03
N ALA A 113 -14.92 7.84 7.30
CA ALA A 113 -14.09 8.15 6.15
C ALA A 113 -12.60 8.26 6.52
N LEU A 114 -12.28 8.94 7.62
CA LEU A 114 -10.92 9.04 8.11
C LEU A 114 -10.34 7.66 8.44
N ARG A 115 -11.10 6.78 9.10
CA ARG A 115 -10.66 5.41 9.39
C ARG A 115 -10.37 4.62 8.12
N ILE A 116 -11.21 4.75 7.09
CA ILE A 116 -10.97 4.13 5.79
C ILE A 116 -9.64 4.65 5.22
N MET A 117 -9.45 5.97 5.14
CA MET A 117 -8.20 6.55 4.64
C MET A 117 -6.96 6.10 5.42
N CYS A 118 -7.05 5.93 6.73
CA CYS A 118 -5.95 5.39 7.54
C CYS A 118 -5.62 3.94 7.16
N GLU A 119 -6.64 3.09 6.99
CA GLU A 119 -6.44 1.70 6.56
C GLU A 119 -5.87 1.61 5.14
N GLU A 120 -6.35 2.43 4.20
CA GLU A 120 -5.80 2.43 2.83
C GLU A 120 -4.33 2.90 2.82
N GLN A 121 -3.99 3.92 3.60
CA GLN A 121 -2.59 4.30 3.78
C GLN A 121 -1.75 3.15 4.37
N ARG A 122 -2.30 2.38 5.32
CA ARG A 122 -1.62 1.18 5.86
C ARG A 122 -1.48 0.08 4.82
N HIS A 123 -2.46 -0.12 3.93
CA HIS A 123 -2.35 -1.05 2.82
C HIS A 123 -1.23 -0.65 1.85
N GLY A 124 -1.20 0.62 1.44
CA GLY A 124 -0.14 1.17 0.58
C GLY A 124 1.25 1.07 1.23
N TRP A 125 1.34 1.35 2.52
CA TRP A 125 2.55 1.19 3.35
C TRP A 125 3.05 -0.26 3.34
N GLN A 126 2.16 -1.24 3.49
CA GLN A 126 2.53 -2.66 3.43
C GLN A 126 3.01 -3.07 2.03
N MET A 127 2.45 -2.53 0.95
CA MET A 127 2.93 -2.77 -0.40
C MET A 127 4.32 -2.15 -0.64
N ALA A 128 4.54 -0.92 -0.17
CA ALA A 128 5.84 -0.27 -0.22
C ALA A 128 6.91 -1.05 0.55
N TYR A 129 6.55 -1.60 1.72
CA TYR A 129 7.44 -2.49 2.48
C TYR A 129 7.85 -3.72 1.66
N LEU A 130 6.88 -4.38 1.01
CA LEU A 130 7.17 -5.55 0.18
C LEU A 130 8.16 -5.20 -0.95
N LEU A 131 7.93 -4.08 -1.62
CA LEU A 131 8.78 -3.57 -2.69
C LEU A 131 10.21 -3.28 -2.20
N CYS A 132 10.35 -2.46 -1.16
CA CYS A 132 11.63 -2.04 -0.60
C CYS A 132 12.44 -3.22 -0.03
N THR A 133 11.77 -4.19 0.58
CA THR A 133 12.42 -5.30 1.29
C THR A 133 12.78 -6.47 0.37
N PHE A 134 11.90 -6.86 -0.56
CA PHE A 134 12.07 -8.11 -1.30
C PHE A 134 12.53 -7.95 -2.76
N PHE A 135 12.45 -6.74 -3.33
CA PHE A 135 12.70 -6.52 -4.76
C PHE A 135 13.89 -5.61 -5.09
N GLY A 136 14.70 -5.25 -4.09
CA GLY A 136 15.95 -4.49 -4.26
C GLY A 136 15.74 -3.13 -4.93
N GLU A 137 16.70 -2.65 -5.72
CA GLU A 137 16.65 -1.32 -6.34
C GLU A 137 15.44 -1.10 -7.28
N GLN A 138 14.94 -2.16 -7.92
CA GLN A 138 13.71 -2.05 -8.71
C GLN A 138 12.51 -1.80 -7.80
N GLY A 139 12.39 -2.55 -6.71
CA GLY A 139 11.33 -2.36 -5.72
C GLY A 139 11.34 -0.98 -5.10
N VAL A 140 12.51 -0.48 -4.67
CA VAL A 140 12.63 0.88 -4.11
C VAL A 140 12.15 1.95 -5.10
N ARG A 141 12.50 1.82 -6.38
CA ARG A 141 12.00 2.75 -7.41
C ARG A 141 10.50 2.64 -7.62
N GLU A 142 9.92 1.44 -7.62
CA GLU A 142 8.47 1.29 -7.72
C GLU A 142 7.73 1.83 -6.50
N ALA A 143 8.30 1.68 -5.30
CA ALA A 143 7.75 2.24 -4.06
C ALA A 143 7.76 3.77 -4.08
N ALA A 144 8.85 4.40 -4.53
CA ALA A 144 8.91 5.86 -4.69
C ALA A 144 7.81 6.38 -5.63
N LYS A 145 7.59 5.70 -6.77
CA LYS A 145 6.54 6.07 -7.72
C LYS A 145 5.12 6.02 -7.14
N LEU A 146 4.87 5.20 -6.10
CA LEU A 146 3.57 5.16 -5.41
C LEU A 146 3.21 6.53 -4.82
N LEU A 147 4.23 7.27 -4.36
CA LEU A 147 4.09 8.60 -3.78
C LEU A 147 4.25 9.69 -4.84
N GLU A 148 5.07 9.50 -5.87
CA GLU A 148 5.25 10.50 -6.94
C GLU A 148 3.97 10.73 -7.76
N ARG A 149 3.26 9.64 -8.08
CA ARG A 149 1.98 9.72 -8.80
C ARG A 149 0.91 10.39 -7.94
N ASN A 150 -0.01 11.07 -8.61
CA ASN A 150 -1.11 11.77 -8.00
C ASN A 150 -2.38 11.67 -8.87
N ALA A 151 -3.51 11.39 -8.23
CA ALA A 151 -4.81 11.26 -8.88
C ALA A 151 -5.27 12.56 -9.56
N GLN A 152 -4.98 13.72 -8.97
CA GLN A 152 -5.37 15.03 -9.51
C GLN A 152 -4.63 15.39 -10.81
N ASP A 153 -3.42 14.86 -10.97
CA ASP A 153 -2.62 15.00 -12.19
C ASP A 153 -2.97 13.93 -13.25
N GLY A 154 -3.88 13.02 -12.96
CA GLY A 154 -4.26 11.93 -13.86
C GLY A 154 -3.17 10.88 -14.07
N THR A 155 -2.24 10.76 -13.11
CA THR A 155 -1.03 9.93 -13.26
C THR A 155 -1.12 8.56 -12.60
N ARG A 156 -2.20 8.23 -11.89
CA ARG A 156 -2.42 6.89 -11.30
C ARG A 156 -2.57 5.83 -12.38
N ILE A 157 -2.19 4.59 -12.07
CA ILE A 157 -2.07 3.50 -13.04
C ILE A 157 -3.44 3.12 -13.62
N LEU A 158 -4.45 3.02 -12.77
CA LEU A 158 -5.80 2.66 -13.16
C LEU A 158 -6.65 3.91 -13.37
N GLY A 159 -7.26 4.05 -14.55
CA GLY A 159 -8.02 5.25 -14.92
C GLY A 159 -9.13 5.63 -13.93
N SER A 160 -9.82 4.65 -13.35
CA SER A 160 -10.88 4.89 -12.35
C SER A 160 -10.40 5.64 -11.11
N PHE A 161 -9.12 5.52 -10.78
CA PHE A 161 -8.49 6.18 -9.63
C PHE A 161 -7.97 7.58 -9.96
N ASN A 162 -8.15 8.04 -11.20
CA ASN A 162 -7.93 9.42 -11.62
C ASN A 162 -9.24 10.21 -11.80
N GLU A 163 -10.40 9.54 -11.70
CA GLU A 163 -11.69 10.20 -11.82
C GLU A 163 -12.01 10.98 -10.54
N PRO A 164 -12.66 12.16 -10.64
CA PRO A 164 -13.03 12.92 -9.46
C PRO A 164 -14.13 12.21 -8.65
N ILE A 165 -14.05 12.34 -7.31
CA ILE A 165 -15.14 11.96 -6.40
C ILE A 165 -15.71 13.24 -5.80
N ASP A 166 -16.74 13.80 -6.41
CA ASP A 166 -17.21 15.15 -6.07
C ASP A 166 -18.13 15.22 -4.84
N HIS A 167 -18.65 14.08 -4.39
CA HIS A 167 -19.64 14.02 -3.33
C HIS A 167 -19.64 12.69 -2.56
N TRP A 168 -20.39 12.68 -1.45
CA TRP A 168 -20.53 11.53 -0.54
C TRP A 168 -21.42 10.39 -1.05
N LEU A 169 -22.22 10.61 -2.09
CA LEU A 169 -23.08 9.58 -2.72
C LEU A 169 -22.30 8.77 -3.77
#